data_AF-A0A7S1WF15-F1
#
_entry.id   AF-A0A7S1WF15-F1
#
_cell.length_a   1.000
_cell.length_b   1.000
_cell.length_c   1.000
_cell.angle_alpha   90.00
_cell.angle_beta   90.00
_cell.angle_gamma   90.00
#
_symmetry.space_group_name_H-M   'P 1'
#
loop_
_entity.id
_entity.type
_entity.pdbx_description
1 polymer ?
#
loop_
_entity_poly.entity_id
_entity_poly.type
_entity_poly.pdbx_seq_one_letter_code
_entity_poly.pdbx_strand_id
1 'polypeptide(L)'
;QEIGAAALPPGRSGAGRERAQPRPAIAPPRPGSTCAMCRGGSTAAQHTHDTCQSLQVWSLNLEGEFAGLVSALSASGPGAILAFDITLPGAIGDEQAQGACPVPYQAVRKSTSLLRPLRLGVAIASGEGALTGVWNFNLYFNIAVDLHTQAALTSLAAAGVDFSQLAQQGADAELLGAHLRSASLLGGEPEGPRLVTFAGTNMGHLLRPATGRALP
;
A
#
# COMPACT_ATOMS: atom_id res chain seq x y z
N GLN A 1 -28.85 -20.68 57.10
CA GLN A 1 -29.89 -19.65 57.19
C GLN A 1 -29.54 -18.60 56.14
N GLU A 2 -30.04 -18.71 54.90
CA GLU A 2 -31.40 -18.34 54.43
C GLU A 2 -31.68 -16.82 54.59
N ILE A 3 -32.22 -16.03 53.67
CA ILE A 3 -32.56 -16.04 52.22
C ILE A 3 -32.63 -14.54 51.83
N GLY A 4 -32.50 -14.22 50.55
CA GLY A 4 -33.48 -13.31 49.89
C GLY A 4 -32.95 -11.95 49.42
N ALA A 5 -33.40 -11.40 48.30
CA ALA A 5 -34.34 -11.87 47.29
C ALA A 5 -34.19 -10.96 46.06
N ALA A 6 -34.30 -11.56 44.87
CA ALA A 6 -34.47 -10.87 43.61
C ALA A 6 -35.87 -10.23 43.52
N ALA A 7 -35.96 -9.04 42.93
CA ALA A 7 -37.23 -8.42 42.56
C ALA A 7 -37.17 -7.93 41.11
N LEU A 8 -37.90 -8.65 40.24
CA LEU A 8 -38.41 -8.20 38.96
C LEU A 8 -39.74 -7.44 39.17
N PRO A 9 -40.03 -6.41 38.38
CA PRO A 9 -41.40 -5.98 38.10
C PRO A 9 -41.73 -6.07 36.58
N PRO A 10 -43.01 -5.96 36.17
CA PRO A 10 -43.70 -7.07 35.51
C PRO A 10 -43.89 -6.89 34.00
N GLY A 11 -44.15 -8.01 33.33
CA GLY A 11 -44.63 -8.04 31.96
C GLY A 11 -46.03 -7.45 31.80
N ARG A 12 -46.22 -6.72 30.70
CA ARG A 12 -47.54 -6.48 30.11
C ARG A 12 -47.60 -7.12 28.74
N SER A 13 -48.49 -8.10 28.65
CA SER A 13 -48.96 -8.76 27.43
C SER A 13 -49.78 -7.79 26.59
N GLY A 14 -49.48 -7.73 25.30
CA GLY A 14 -50.21 -6.95 24.30
C GLY A 14 -49.94 -7.55 22.93
N ALA A 15 -50.76 -8.54 22.56
CA ALA A 15 -50.74 -9.18 21.26
C ALA A 15 -51.23 -8.21 20.17
N GLY A 16 -50.32 -7.73 19.33
CA GLY A 16 -50.62 -7.05 18.06
C GLY A 16 -49.97 -7.83 16.93
N ARG A 17 -50.77 -8.58 16.15
CA ARG A 17 -50.35 -9.19 14.90
C ARG A 17 -50.13 -8.07 13.87
N GLU A 18 -48.89 -7.61 13.71
CA GLU A 18 -48.51 -6.74 12.61
C GLU A 18 -48.10 -7.59 11.40
N ARG A 19 -48.84 -7.49 10.30
CA ARG A 19 -48.50 -8.15 9.03
C ARG A 19 -47.23 -7.50 8.49
N ALA A 20 -46.16 -8.28 8.40
CA ALA A 20 -44.97 -7.89 7.65
C ALA A 20 -45.33 -7.63 6.18
N GLN A 21 -45.26 -6.37 5.76
CA GLN A 21 -45.32 -5.99 4.35
C GLN A 21 -43.93 -6.19 3.71
N PRO A 22 -43.84 -6.71 2.47
CA PRO A 22 -42.55 -6.86 1.81
C PRO A 22 -41.97 -5.50 1.42
N ARG A 23 -40.67 -5.30 1.68
CA ARG A 23 -39.91 -4.13 1.22
C ARG A 23 -39.88 -4.09 -0.32
N PRO A 24 -40.00 -2.92 -0.96
CA PRO A 24 -39.78 -2.81 -2.39
C PRO A 24 -38.29 -3.02 -2.72
N ALA A 25 -38.03 -3.82 -3.76
CA ALA A 25 -36.69 -4.08 -4.27
C ALA A 25 -36.08 -2.80 -4.85
N ILE A 26 -34.84 -2.49 -4.46
CA ILE A 26 -34.03 -1.42 -5.04
C ILE A 26 -33.52 -1.91 -6.41
N ALA A 27 -33.90 -1.19 -7.47
CA ALA A 27 -33.43 -1.47 -8.83
C ALA A 27 -31.94 -1.11 -9.00
N PRO A 28 -31.18 -1.82 -9.85
CA PRO A 28 -29.79 -1.49 -10.13
C PRO A 28 -29.68 -0.17 -10.94
N PRO A 29 -28.58 0.60 -10.79
CA PRO A 29 -28.39 1.83 -11.55
C PRO A 29 -28.18 1.52 -13.04
N ARG A 30 -28.80 2.32 -13.90
CA ARG A 30 -28.64 2.26 -15.36
C ARG A 30 -27.25 2.77 -15.76
N PRO A 31 -26.59 2.16 -16.77
CA PRO A 31 -25.36 2.70 -17.32
C PRO A 31 -25.68 3.92 -18.21
N GLY A 32 -25.07 5.06 -17.93
CA GLY A 32 -25.18 6.27 -18.76
C GLY A 32 -25.59 7.51 -17.99
N SER A 33 -24.77 7.94 -17.03
CA SER A 33 -24.75 9.34 -16.60
C SER A 33 -23.40 9.93 -16.97
N THR A 34 -23.33 10.50 -18.18
CA THR A 34 -22.20 11.28 -18.64
C THR A 34 -22.17 12.61 -17.89
N CYS A 35 -21.13 12.81 -17.08
CA CYS A 35 -20.85 14.11 -16.47
C CYS A 35 -20.55 15.13 -17.58
N ALA A 36 -21.43 16.11 -17.72
CA ALA A 36 -21.36 17.15 -18.72
C ALA A 36 -20.34 18.24 -18.32
N MET A 37 -19.04 18.00 -18.49
CA MET A 37 -18.06 19.10 -18.53
C MET A 37 -16.70 18.82 -19.19
N CYS A 38 -16.59 17.86 -20.11
CA CYS A 38 -15.39 17.71 -20.94
C CYS A 38 -15.72 17.96 -22.42
N ARG A 39 -15.98 19.22 -22.78
CA ARG A 39 -15.87 19.70 -24.17
C ARG A 39 -14.71 20.67 -24.25
N GLY A 40 -13.52 20.11 -24.45
CA GLY A 40 -12.32 20.83 -24.84
C GLY A 40 -11.55 19.92 -25.78
N GLY A 41 -11.52 20.27 -27.06
CA GLY A 41 -10.74 19.54 -28.05
C GLY A 41 -9.26 19.60 -27.68
N SER A 42 -8.65 18.44 -27.50
CA SER A 42 -7.21 18.29 -27.50
C SER A 42 -6.89 17.25 -28.55
N THR A 43 -6.15 17.65 -29.57
CA THR A 43 -5.51 16.75 -30.51
C THR A 43 -4.60 15.84 -29.70
N ALA A 44 -5.11 14.68 -29.30
CA ALA A 44 -4.33 13.67 -28.61
C ALA A 44 -3.23 13.22 -29.57
N ALA A 45 -2.03 13.76 -29.35
CA ALA A 45 -0.81 13.09 -29.75
C ALA A 45 -0.97 11.64 -29.29
N GLN A 46 -0.96 10.73 -30.25
CA GLN A 46 -0.96 9.30 -30.01
C GLN A 46 0.34 9.01 -29.25
N HIS A 47 0.29 9.09 -27.92
CA HIS A 47 1.31 8.52 -27.08
C HIS A 47 1.23 7.02 -27.34
N THR A 48 2.19 6.53 -28.12
CA THR A 48 2.52 5.12 -28.18
C THR A 48 2.71 4.66 -26.73
N HIS A 49 1.85 3.75 -26.28
CA HIS A 49 2.07 3.04 -25.02
C HIS A 49 3.33 2.19 -25.22
N ASP A 50 4.50 2.79 -25.01
CA ASP A 50 5.70 2.04 -24.73
C ASP A 50 5.39 1.22 -23.48
N THR A 51 5.36 -0.09 -23.67
CA THR A 51 5.08 -1.07 -22.62
C THR A 51 6.28 -1.07 -21.70
N CYS A 52 6.30 -0.16 -20.72
CA CYS A 52 7.29 -0.17 -19.66
C CYS A 52 7.15 -1.50 -18.93
N GLN A 53 8.10 -2.40 -19.16
CA GLN A 53 8.13 -3.71 -18.55
C GLN A 53 8.44 -3.54 -17.06
N SER A 54 7.58 -4.08 -16.21
CA SER A 54 7.80 -4.09 -14.76
C SER A 54 8.79 -5.19 -14.39
N LEU A 55 9.95 -4.82 -13.89
CA LEU A 55 11.01 -5.76 -13.50
C LEU A 55 10.72 -6.31 -12.11
N GLN A 56 10.78 -7.64 -11.97
CA GLN A 56 10.59 -8.34 -10.70
C GLN A 56 11.96 -8.54 -10.03
N VAL A 57 12.10 -8.00 -8.83
CA VAL A 57 13.35 -8.07 -8.06
C VAL A 57 13.17 -8.99 -6.86
N TRP A 58 14.10 -9.91 -6.70
CA TRP A 58 14.18 -10.95 -5.68
C TRP A 58 15.59 -10.91 -5.06
N SER A 59 15.86 -11.75 -4.07
CA SER A 59 17.17 -11.81 -3.40
C SER A 59 18.35 -11.98 -4.39
N LEU A 60 18.21 -12.86 -5.39
CA LEU A 60 19.30 -13.22 -6.30
C LEU A 60 19.68 -12.14 -7.33
N ASN A 61 18.76 -11.24 -7.68
CA ASN A 61 19.01 -10.16 -8.64
C ASN A 61 18.94 -8.77 -8.01
N LEU A 62 18.84 -8.68 -6.67
CA LEU A 62 18.67 -7.42 -5.95
C LEU A 62 19.73 -6.37 -6.34
N GLU A 63 21.00 -6.75 -6.27
CA GLU A 63 22.11 -5.83 -6.51
C GLU A 63 22.14 -5.32 -7.96
N GLY A 64 21.96 -6.24 -8.92
CA GLY A 64 21.98 -5.90 -10.36
C GLY A 64 20.81 -4.99 -10.74
N GLU A 65 19.59 -5.33 -10.30
CA GLU A 65 18.40 -4.53 -10.59
C GLU A 65 18.41 -3.18 -9.86
N PHE A 66 18.94 -3.14 -8.64
CA PHE A 66 19.12 -1.87 -7.92
C PHE A 66 20.12 -0.95 -8.64
N ALA A 67 21.23 -1.50 -9.16
CA ALA A 67 22.16 -0.74 -9.99
C ALA A 67 21.50 -0.24 -11.30
N GLY A 68 20.65 -1.07 -11.90
CA GLY A 68 19.81 -0.68 -13.04
C GLY A 68 18.87 0.48 -12.72
N LEU A 69 18.21 0.44 -11.56
CA LEU A 69 17.35 1.52 -11.06
C LEU A 69 18.14 2.84 -10.92
N VAL A 70 19.30 2.81 -10.27
CA VAL A 70 20.16 4.00 -10.10
C VAL A 70 20.63 4.55 -11.46
N SER A 71 20.96 3.67 -12.39
CA SER A 71 21.39 4.05 -13.75
C SER A 71 20.23 4.71 -14.52
N ALA A 72 19.02 4.14 -14.44
CA ALA A 72 17.83 4.70 -15.07
C ALA A 72 17.45 6.07 -14.49
N LEU A 73 17.61 6.24 -13.18
CA LEU A 73 17.38 7.52 -12.52
C LEU A 73 18.38 8.58 -13.00
N SER A 74 19.66 8.23 -13.06
CA SER A 74 20.73 9.12 -13.53
C SER A 74 20.53 9.52 -14.99
N ALA A 75 20.12 8.57 -15.84
CA ALA A 75 19.82 8.83 -17.25
C ALA A 75 18.57 9.71 -17.46
N SER A 76 17.64 9.74 -16.49
CA SER A 76 16.43 10.57 -16.55
C SER A 76 16.73 12.06 -16.33
N GLY A 77 17.94 12.40 -15.89
CA GLY A 77 18.43 13.77 -15.75
C GLY A 77 17.80 14.56 -14.60
N PRO A 78 18.07 15.88 -14.54
CA PRO A 78 17.56 16.75 -13.48
C PRO A 78 16.03 16.77 -13.43
N GLY A 79 15.48 16.74 -12.22
CA GLY A 79 14.04 16.76 -12.00
C GLY A 79 13.35 15.41 -12.22
N ALA A 80 14.10 14.31 -12.36
CA ALA A 80 13.55 12.96 -12.34
C ALA A 80 12.61 12.75 -11.15
N ILE A 81 11.58 11.94 -11.36
CA ILE A 81 10.56 11.61 -10.39
C ILE A 81 10.72 10.15 -10.02
N LEU A 82 10.78 9.86 -8.73
CA LEU A 82 10.76 8.50 -8.19
C LEU A 82 9.46 8.34 -7.41
N ALA A 83 8.52 7.62 -8.01
CA ALA A 83 7.27 7.24 -7.37
C ALA A 83 7.44 5.88 -6.69
N PHE A 84 6.86 5.69 -5.50
CA PHE A 84 6.90 4.39 -4.82
C PHE A 84 5.64 4.08 -4.04
N ASP A 85 5.38 2.77 -3.90
CA ASP A 85 4.28 2.21 -3.11
C ASP A 85 4.75 0.99 -2.32
N ILE A 86 4.12 0.74 -1.17
CA ILE A 86 4.46 -0.37 -0.29
C ILE A 86 3.24 -1.26 -0.06
N THR A 87 3.43 -2.57 -0.26
CA THR A 87 2.43 -3.58 0.09
C THR A 87 2.71 -4.15 1.47
N LEU A 88 1.75 -4.01 2.39
CA LEU A 88 1.83 -4.52 3.77
C LEU A 88 0.92 -5.75 3.98
N PRO A 89 1.21 -6.59 4.98
CA PRO A 89 0.42 -7.79 5.31
C PRO A 89 -0.77 -7.44 6.21
N GLY A 90 -1.36 -6.27 6.01
CA GLY A 90 -2.46 -5.72 6.81
C GLY A 90 -2.13 -4.37 7.42
N ALA A 91 -2.94 -3.98 8.40
CA ALA A 91 -2.81 -2.75 9.18
C ALA A 91 -2.94 -3.10 10.68
N ILE A 92 -2.33 -2.32 11.56
CA ILE A 92 -2.36 -2.58 13.01
C ILE A 92 -3.14 -1.51 13.76
N GLY A 93 -4.12 -1.92 14.56
CA GLY A 93 -4.90 -1.02 15.40
C GLY A 93 -5.83 -0.11 14.60
N ASP A 94 -5.98 1.14 15.06
CA ASP A 94 -6.90 2.14 14.46
C ASP A 94 -6.36 2.78 13.16
N GLU A 95 -5.32 2.21 12.55
CA GLU A 95 -4.88 2.59 11.19
C GLU A 95 -5.98 2.39 10.15
N GLN A 96 -6.99 1.58 10.45
CA GLN A 96 -8.19 1.40 9.63
C GLN A 96 -9.27 2.46 9.85
N ALA A 97 -9.03 3.53 10.64
CA ALA A 97 -10.01 4.58 10.87
C ALA A 97 -10.47 5.19 9.53
N GLN A 98 -11.62 4.73 9.05
CA GLN A 98 -12.27 5.17 7.83
C GLN A 98 -12.82 6.58 8.07
N GLY A 99 -12.13 7.60 7.56
CA GLY A 99 -12.55 9.00 7.66
C GLY A 99 -11.52 9.99 7.10
N ALA A 100 -11.87 11.27 7.07
CA ALA A 100 -11.02 12.37 6.59
C ALA A 100 -9.90 12.77 7.58
N CYS A 101 -9.71 12.03 8.68
CA CYS A 101 -8.72 12.35 9.69
C CYS A 101 -7.40 11.63 9.35
N PRO A 102 -6.26 12.34 9.27
CA PRO A 102 -4.98 11.72 8.96
C PRO A 102 -4.61 10.67 10.01
N VAL A 103 -4.06 9.55 9.54
CA VAL A 103 -3.58 8.46 10.41
C VAL A 103 -2.59 9.03 11.44
N PRO A 104 -2.80 8.81 12.75
CA PRO A 104 -1.90 9.31 13.77
C PRO A 104 -0.48 8.79 13.58
N TYR A 105 0.52 9.66 13.71
CA TYR A 105 1.92 9.29 13.52
C TYR A 105 2.38 8.13 14.42
N GLN A 106 1.86 8.05 15.65
CA GLN A 106 2.14 6.95 16.57
C GLN A 106 1.65 5.59 16.03
N ALA A 107 0.53 5.57 15.29
CA ALA A 107 0.02 4.38 14.66
C ALA A 107 0.97 3.93 13.54
N VAL A 108 1.42 4.86 12.69
CA VAL A 108 2.43 4.60 11.65
C VAL A 108 3.71 4.05 12.25
N ARG A 109 4.28 4.72 13.27
CA ARG A 109 5.50 4.29 13.96
C ARG A 109 5.37 2.87 14.52
N LYS A 110 4.24 2.56 15.14
CA LYS A 110 3.95 1.21 15.65
C LYS A 110 3.88 0.20 14.50
N SER A 111 3.17 0.54 13.42
CA SER A 111 3.02 -0.30 12.23
C SER A 111 4.37 -0.64 11.61
N THR A 112 5.24 0.35 11.40
CA THR A 112 6.60 0.11 10.87
C THR A 112 7.44 -0.81 11.76
N SER A 113 7.13 -0.90 13.05
CA SER A 113 7.86 -1.74 13.99
C SER A 113 7.37 -3.17 14.05
N LEU A 114 6.14 -3.41 13.62
CA LEU A 114 5.47 -4.70 13.76
C LEU A 114 5.30 -5.41 12.42
N LEU A 115 5.01 -4.66 11.36
CA LEU A 115 4.74 -5.20 10.04
C LEU A 115 5.98 -5.14 9.15
N ARG A 116 6.31 -6.29 8.55
CA ARG A 116 7.27 -6.36 7.45
C ARG A 116 6.56 -6.13 6.11
N PRO A 117 7.04 -5.19 5.29
CA PRO A 117 6.56 -5.05 3.91
C PRO A 117 6.77 -6.33 3.09
N LEU A 118 5.82 -6.68 2.23
CA LEU A 118 5.95 -7.78 1.26
C LEU A 118 6.53 -7.31 -0.05
N ARG A 119 6.20 -6.09 -0.46
CA ARG A 119 6.71 -5.50 -1.70
C ARG A 119 6.97 -4.01 -1.56
N LEU A 120 7.98 -3.55 -2.29
CA LEU A 120 8.20 -2.15 -2.63
C LEU A 120 8.09 -2.01 -4.15
N GLY A 121 7.08 -1.29 -4.63
CA GLY A 121 6.99 -0.88 -6.03
C GLY A 121 7.69 0.46 -6.21
N VAL A 122 8.52 0.60 -7.25
CA VAL A 122 9.19 1.84 -7.63
C VAL A 122 8.98 2.10 -9.11
N ALA A 123 8.63 3.33 -9.46
CA ALA A 123 8.53 3.79 -10.83
C ALA A 123 9.36 5.07 -11.01
N ILE A 124 10.14 5.13 -12.08
CA ILE A 124 10.95 6.30 -12.42
C ILE A 124 10.34 6.98 -13.64
N ALA A 125 10.22 8.29 -13.58
CA ALA A 125 9.88 9.12 -14.73
C ALA A 125 10.88 10.27 -14.89
N SER A 126 11.07 10.74 -16.12
CA SER A 126 11.84 11.94 -16.41
C SER A 126 11.15 13.20 -15.83
N GLY A 127 11.85 14.34 -15.86
CA GLY A 127 11.28 15.62 -15.46
C GLY A 127 10.05 16.06 -16.27
N GLU A 128 9.86 15.48 -17.47
CA GLU A 128 8.70 15.69 -18.34
C GLU A 128 7.56 14.69 -18.07
N GLY A 129 7.76 13.74 -17.17
CA GLY A 129 6.78 12.72 -16.80
C GLY A 129 6.80 11.46 -17.68
N ALA A 130 7.79 11.30 -18.56
CA ALA A 130 7.94 10.08 -19.35
C ALA A 130 8.49 8.94 -18.47
N LEU A 131 7.77 7.82 -18.40
CA LEU A 131 8.14 6.67 -17.59
C LEU A 131 9.39 5.98 -18.16
N THR A 132 10.44 5.83 -17.35
CA THR A 132 11.74 5.26 -17.78
C THR A 132 12.02 3.88 -17.18
N GLY A 133 11.29 3.47 -16.15
CA GLY A 133 11.38 2.11 -15.62
C GLY A 133 10.46 1.85 -14.43
N VAL A 134 10.14 0.58 -14.20
CA VAL A 134 9.33 0.11 -13.07
C VAL A 134 9.98 -1.12 -12.46
N TRP A 135 10.20 -1.11 -11.15
CA TRP A 135 10.74 -2.21 -10.37
C TRP A 135 9.76 -2.61 -9.27
N ASN A 136 9.58 -3.92 -9.08
CA ASN A 136 8.82 -4.50 -7.98
C ASN A 136 9.76 -5.36 -7.16
N PHE A 137 10.20 -4.83 -6.02
CA PHE A 137 11.00 -5.57 -5.06
C PHE A 137 10.11 -6.46 -4.22
N ASN A 138 10.27 -7.77 -4.37
CA ASN A 138 9.60 -8.79 -3.58
C ASN A 138 10.48 -9.11 -2.36
N LEU A 139 9.97 -8.79 -1.18
CA LEU A 139 10.72 -8.83 0.07
C LEU A 139 10.46 -10.12 0.83
N TYR A 140 11.44 -10.57 1.60
CA TYR A 140 11.30 -11.75 2.46
C TYR A 140 10.12 -11.56 3.41
N PHE A 141 9.22 -12.53 3.40
CA PHE A 141 8.07 -12.59 4.28
C PHE A 141 7.67 -14.04 4.53
N ASN A 142 7.48 -14.41 5.79
CA ASN A 142 7.11 -15.77 6.18
C ASN A 142 5.87 -15.75 7.08
N ILE A 143 4.75 -16.27 6.53
CA ILE A 143 3.45 -16.34 7.20
C ILE A 143 3.49 -17.08 8.55
N ALA A 144 4.45 -17.96 8.79
CA ALA A 144 4.55 -18.72 10.04
C ALA A 144 5.10 -17.90 11.21
N VAL A 145 5.82 -16.82 10.94
CA VAL A 145 6.56 -16.06 11.97
C VAL A 145 6.28 -14.55 11.93
N ASP A 146 5.96 -14.01 10.76
CA ASP A 146 5.75 -12.57 10.59
C ASP A 146 4.29 -12.18 10.85
N LEU A 147 4.10 -11.03 11.51
CA LEU A 147 2.78 -10.53 11.86
C LEU A 147 1.97 -10.14 10.62
N HIS A 148 0.71 -10.55 10.60
CA HIS A 148 -0.21 -10.28 9.50
C HIS A 148 -1.66 -10.34 9.97
N THR A 149 -2.58 -9.89 9.10
CA THR A 149 -4.01 -10.15 9.26
C THR A 149 -4.48 -11.19 8.24
N GLN A 150 -5.41 -12.06 8.63
CA GLN A 150 -5.94 -13.08 7.73
C GLN A 150 -6.65 -12.45 6.52
N ALA A 151 -7.32 -11.31 6.71
CA ALA A 151 -7.98 -10.58 5.64
C ALA A 151 -6.98 -10.09 4.59
N ALA A 152 -5.82 -9.58 5.02
CA ALA A 152 -4.76 -9.18 4.10
C ALA A 152 -4.18 -10.37 3.34
N LEU A 153 -3.88 -11.49 4.02
CA LEU A 153 -3.38 -12.69 3.34
C LEU A 153 -4.33 -13.21 2.28
N THR A 154 -5.63 -13.29 2.60
CA THR A 154 -6.65 -13.74 1.64
C THR A 154 -6.73 -12.80 0.43
N SER A 155 -6.75 -11.48 0.66
CA SER A 155 -6.80 -10.48 -0.40
C SER A 155 -5.55 -10.53 -1.29
N LEU A 156 -4.38 -10.67 -0.68
CA LEU A 156 -3.09 -10.71 -1.37
C LEU A 156 -2.92 -12.01 -2.15
N ALA A 157 -3.33 -13.15 -1.61
CA ALA A 157 -3.39 -14.43 -2.33
C ALA A 157 -4.30 -14.33 -3.57
N ALA A 158 -5.49 -13.74 -3.41
CA ALA A 158 -6.41 -13.51 -4.53
C ALA A 158 -5.82 -12.57 -5.61
N ALA A 159 -4.94 -11.65 -5.21
CA ALA A 159 -4.17 -10.78 -6.11
C ALA A 159 -2.89 -11.45 -6.66
N GLY A 160 -2.68 -12.74 -6.41
CA GLY A 160 -1.56 -13.51 -6.97
C GLY A 160 -0.24 -13.41 -6.20
N VAL A 161 -0.25 -13.01 -4.93
CA VAL A 161 0.93 -13.09 -4.07
C VAL A 161 1.23 -14.55 -3.71
N ASP A 162 2.42 -15.04 -4.10
CA ASP A 162 2.94 -16.33 -3.64
C ASP A 162 3.80 -16.14 -2.39
N PHE A 163 3.22 -16.39 -1.22
CA PHE A 163 3.92 -16.28 0.06
C PHE A 163 5.03 -17.33 0.23
N SER A 164 4.92 -18.49 -0.43
CA SER A 164 5.97 -19.51 -0.37
C SER A 164 7.22 -19.03 -1.11
N GLN A 165 7.01 -18.33 -2.23
CA GLN A 165 8.09 -17.71 -2.99
C GLN A 165 8.71 -16.54 -2.21
N LEU A 166 7.91 -15.69 -1.56
CA LEU A 166 8.45 -14.62 -0.70
C LEU A 166 9.32 -15.17 0.43
N ALA A 167 8.92 -16.26 1.08
CA ALA A 167 9.70 -16.89 2.15
C ALA A 167 11.02 -17.53 1.66
N GLN A 168 11.08 -17.98 0.40
CA GLN A 168 12.25 -18.68 -0.14
C GLN A 168 13.21 -17.76 -0.92
N GLN A 169 12.66 -16.78 -1.64
CA GLN A 169 13.39 -16.00 -2.63
C GLN A 169 13.31 -14.49 -2.37
N GLY A 170 12.49 -14.04 -1.42
CA GLY A 170 12.32 -12.63 -1.12
C GLY A 170 13.63 -11.96 -0.69
N ALA A 171 13.82 -10.71 -1.13
CA ALA A 171 14.98 -9.89 -0.80
C ALA A 171 14.94 -9.43 0.66
N ASP A 172 16.12 -9.28 1.27
CA ASP A 172 16.23 -8.69 2.61
C ASP A 172 15.92 -7.18 2.55
N ALA A 173 14.90 -6.77 3.31
CA ALA A 173 14.47 -5.38 3.39
C ALA A 173 15.55 -4.45 3.98
N GLU A 174 16.37 -4.92 4.91
CA GLU A 174 17.48 -4.14 5.50
C GLU A 174 18.62 -3.97 4.49
N LEU A 175 18.90 -4.99 3.68
CA LEU A 175 19.87 -4.89 2.59
C LEU A 175 19.41 -3.88 1.52
N LEU A 176 18.14 -3.97 1.10
CA LEU A 176 17.55 -2.97 0.21
C LEU A 176 17.59 -1.57 0.85
N GLY A 177 17.31 -1.46 2.15
CA GLY A 177 17.45 -0.22 2.91
C GLY A 177 18.86 0.35 2.88
N ALA A 178 19.88 -0.49 2.99
CA ALA A 178 21.28 -0.09 2.87
C ALA A 178 21.61 0.44 1.46
N HIS A 179 21.11 -0.22 0.42
CA HIS A 179 21.24 0.26 -0.96
C HIS A 179 20.57 1.62 -1.16
N LEU A 180 19.31 1.79 -0.73
CA LEU A 180 18.57 3.05 -0.81
C LEU A 180 19.32 4.21 -0.12
N ARG A 181 19.89 3.94 1.06
CA ARG A 181 20.71 4.91 1.80
C ARG A 181 21.99 5.26 1.04
N SER A 182 22.69 4.26 0.51
CA SER A 182 23.97 4.45 -0.20
C SER A 182 23.82 5.24 -1.50
N ALA A 183 22.66 5.13 -2.16
CA ALA A 183 22.36 5.82 -3.41
C ALA A 183 21.71 7.19 -3.19
N SER A 184 21.56 7.64 -1.94
CA SER A 184 20.97 8.93 -1.57
C SER A 184 19.59 9.19 -2.22
N LEU A 185 18.82 8.12 -2.47
CA LEU A 185 17.55 8.20 -3.21
C LEU A 185 16.41 8.80 -2.40
N LEU A 186 16.54 8.87 -1.07
CA LEU A 186 15.48 9.28 -0.15
C LEU A 186 15.53 10.77 0.22
N GLY A 187 16.22 11.58 -0.58
CA GLY A 187 16.39 13.01 -0.38
C GLY A 187 17.67 13.39 0.36
N GLY A 188 17.88 14.70 0.52
CA GLY A 188 19.08 15.28 1.16
C GLY A 188 20.01 16.00 0.18
N GLU A 189 19.98 15.62 -1.10
CA GLU A 189 20.80 16.24 -2.14
C GLU A 189 19.98 17.18 -3.03
N PRO A 190 20.48 18.39 -3.38
CA PRO A 190 19.80 19.34 -4.26
C PRO A 190 19.43 18.76 -5.64
N GLU A 191 20.23 17.78 -6.11
CA GLU A 191 20.07 17.13 -7.41
C GLU A 191 19.38 15.76 -7.34
N GLY A 192 18.89 15.37 -6.15
CA GLY A 192 18.16 14.11 -5.95
C GLY A 192 16.79 14.09 -6.67
N PRO A 193 16.18 12.90 -6.83
CA PRO A 193 14.89 12.79 -7.48
C PRO A 193 13.76 13.38 -6.63
N ARG A 194 12.68 13.78 -7.29
CA ARG A 194 11.43 14.17 -6.63
C ARG A 194 10.67 12.91 -6.21
N LEU A 195 10.48 12.73 -4.91
CA LEU A 195 9.75 11.59 -4.36
C LEU A 195 8.24 11.79 -4.42
N VAL A 196 7.52 10.76 -4.89
CA VAL A 196 6.06 10.74 -4.93
C VAL A 196 5.54 9.44 -4.31
N THR A 197 4.55 9.53 -3.44
CA THR A 197 3.83 8.36 -2.91
C THR A 197 2.38 8.69 -2.62
N PHE A 198 1.50 7.70 -2.66
CA PHE A 198 0.06 7.87 -2.48
C PHE A 198 -0.35 7.95 -0.99
N ALA A 199 0.48 7.44 -0.08
CA ALA A 199 0.22 7.49 1.35
C ALA A 199 1.48 7.84 2.15
N GLY A 200 1.38 8.81 3.06
CA GLY A 200 2.49 9.19 3.95
C GLY A 200 2.98 8.03 4.84
N THR A 201 2.12 7.04 5.09
CA THR A 201 2.47 5.80 5.81
C THR A 201 3.55 4.99 5.06
N ASN A 202 3.52 4.94 3.73
CA ASN A 202 4.53 4.28 2.92
C ASN A 202 5.93 4.85 3.18
N MET A 203 6.05 6.17 3.37
CA MET A 203 7.32 6.79 3.70
C MET A 203 7.88 6.24 5.03
N GLY A 204 7.03 6.01 6.02
CA GLY A 204 7.46 5.40 7.29
C GLY A 204 8.06 4.00 7.08
N HIS A 205 7.38 3.15 6.31
CA HIS A 205 7.83 1.78 6.03
C HIS A 205 9.08 1.73 5.14
N LEU A 206 9.37 2.78 4.36
CA LEU A 206 10.60 2.93 3.60
C LEU A 206 11.76 3.45 4.46
N LEU A 207 11.50 4.46 5.30
CA LEU A 207 12.51 5.12 6.12
C LEU A 207 13.09 4.20 7.19
N ARG A 208 12.30 3.28 7.76
CA ARG A 208 12.81 2.35 8.77
C ARG A 208 13.98 1.50 8.26
N PRO A 209 13.84 0.66 7.21
CA PRO A 209 14.97 -0.09 6.68
C PRO A 209 16.06 0.83 6.14
N ALA A 210 15.68 1.96 5.52
CA ALA A 210 16.65 2.90 4.98
C ALA A 210 17.42 3.70 6.03
N THR A 211 17.00 3.74 7.29
CA THR A 211 17.76 4.36 8.39
C THR A 211 18.34 3.35 9.36
N GLY A 212 17.84 2.10 9.35
CA GLY A 212 18.16 1.08 10.34
C GLY A 212 17.69 1.45 11.74
N ARG A 213 16.75 2.40 11.86
CA ARG A 213 16.29 2.99 13.14
C ARG A 213 14.77 3.01 13.19
N ALA A 214 14.23 2.96 14.40
CA ALA A 214 12.82 3.25 14.61
C ALA A 214 12.51 4.70 14.20
N LEU A 215 11.30 4.94 13.68
CA LEU A 215 10.84 6.30 13.41
C LEU A 215 10.83 7.14 14.72
N PRO A 216 11.13 8.45 14.65
CA PRO A 216 11.20 9.37 15.78
C PRO A 216 10.07 9.28 16.82
#